data_AF-A0A444S7E1-F1
#
_entry.id   AF-A0A444S7E1-F1
#
_cell.length_a   1.000
_cell.length_b   1.000
_cell.length_c   1.000
_cell.angle_alpha   90.00
_cell.angle_beta   90.00
_cell.angle_gamma   90.00
#
_symmetry.space_group_name_H-M   'P 1'
#
loop_
_entity.id
_entity.type
_entity.pdbx_description
1 polymer ?
#
loop_
_entity_poly.entity_id
_entity_poly.type
_entity_poly.pdbx_seq_one_letter_code
_entity_poly.pdbx_strand_id
1 'polypeptide(L)'
;MEETSLTVEFSGGLEMLFEDQRKHAVSIPSRSEDGQPATIAHLIDHLCKNVMKDSRKELFVLDDHIRPGILVLINDADWELEGEEAYELKAGDNILFVSTLHGG
;
A
#
# COMPACT_ATOMS: atom_id res chain seq x y z
N MET A 1 -17.31 13.71 -2.09
CA MET A 1 -15.91 13.55 -2.52
C MET A 1 -15.85 12.26 -3.29
N GLU A 2 -15.15 12.23 -4.41
CA GLU A 2 -14.99 11.00 -5.19
C GLU A 2 -13.97 10.13 -4.47
N GLU A 3 -14.28 8.84 -4.31
CA GLU A 3 -13.43 7.86 -3.65
C GLU A 3 -12.99 6.81 -4.65
N THR A 4 -11.72 6.42 -4.56
CA THR A 4 -11.15 5.31 -5.31
C THR A 4 -11.20 4.09 -4.41
N SER A 5 -12.00 3.10 -4.79
CA SER A 5 -12.03 1.80 -4.13
C SER A 5 -11.02 0.85 -4.78
N LEU A 6 -10.17 0.24 -3.96
CA LEU A 6 -9.12 -0.67 -4.39
C LEU A 6 -9.04 -1.87 -3.44
N THR A 7 -8.33 -2.90 -3.91
CA THR A 7 -7.92 -4.03 -3.08
C THR A 7 -6.46 -3.84 -2.70
N VAL A 8 -6.14 -4.00 -1.41
CA VAL A 8 -4.77 -4.08 -0.93
C VAL A 8 -4.53 -5.47 -0.35
N GLU A 9 -3.45 -6.11 -0.78
CA GLU A 9 -3.05 -7.42 -0.30
C GLU A 9 -1.68 -7.37 0.40
N PHE A 10 -1.52 -8.16 1.46
CA PHE A 10 -0.30 -8.29 2.24
C PHE A 10 0.14 -9.76 2.30
N SER A 11 1.43 -10.00 2.13
CA SER A 11 2.03 -11.33 2.20
C SER A 11 3.46 -11.26 2.76
N GLY A 12 4.06 -12.42 3.00
CA GLY A 12 5.41 -12.53 3.55
C GLY A 12 5.49 -12.10 5.02
N GLY A 13 4.40 -12.25 5.77
CA GLY A 13 4.32 -11.88 7.20
C GLY A 13 3.89 -10.43 7.44
N LEU A 14 3.70 -9.62 6.38
CA LEU A 14 3.19 -8.26 6.51
C LEU A 14 1.73 -8.24 6.97
N GLU A 15 0.94 -9.28 6.66
CA GLU A 15 -0.46 -9.38 7.08
C GLU A 15 -0.64 -9.22 8.60
N MET A 16 0.37 -9.61 9.39
CA MET A 16 0.36 -9.45 10.85
C MET A 16 0.27 -7.99 11.32
N LEU A 17 0.73 -7.03 10.51
CA LEU A 17 0.63 -5.60 10.82
C LEU A 17 -0.79 -5.05 10.60
N PHE A 18 -1.61 -5.80 9.86
CA PHE A 18 -2.93 -5.41 9.39
C PHE A 18 -4.00 -6.41 9.84
N GLU A 19 -4.04 -6.69 11.16
CA GLU A 19 -5.03 -7.59 11.79
C GLU A 19 -4.96 -9.06 11.35
N ASP A 20 -3.78 -9.52 10.89
CA ASP A 20 -3.59 -10.88 10.36
C ASP A 20 -4.51 -11.16 9.15
N GLN A 21 -4.92 -10.11 8.45
CA GLN A 21 -5.73 -10.18 7.24
C GLN A 21 -4.85 -9.95 6.01
N ARG A 22 -5.00 -10.84 5.04
CA ARG A 22 -4.23 -10.76 3.79
C ARG A 22 -4.81 -9.79 2.78
N LYS A 23 -6.12 -9.55 2.81
CA LYS A 23 -6.82 -8.78 1.77
C LYS A 23 -7.73 -7.76 2.45
N HIS A 24 -7.55 -6.51 2.08
CA HIS A 24 -8.32 -5.38 2.56
C HIS A 24 -8.99 -4.68 1.38
N ALA A 25 -10.29 -4.44 1.49
CA ALA A 25 -10.96 -3.47 0.63
C ALA A 25 -10.72 -2.09 1.23
N VAL A 26 -10.06 -1.21 0.48
CA VAL A 26 -9.69 0.14 0.93
C VAL A 26 -10.34 1.16 0.01
N SER A 27 -10.95 2.19 0.58
CA SER A 27 -11.42 3.37 -0.14
C SER A 27 -10.60 4.57 0.32
N ILE A 28 -9.96 5.25 -0.62
CA ILE A 28 -9.24 6.50 -0.37
C ILE A 28 -9.86 7.62 -1.20
N PRO A 29 -9.76 8.89 -0.78
CA PRO A 29 -10.15 10.02 -1.61
C PRO A 29 -9.42 9.95 -2.95
N SER A 30 -10.15 10.07 -4.07
CA SER A 30 -9.54 10.02 -5.42
C SER A 30 -8.59 11.19 -5.69
N ARG A 31 -8.65 12.24 -4.86
CA ARG A 31 -7.76 13.39 -4.91
C ARG A 31 -7.33 13.79 -3.51
N SER A 32 -6.10 14.27 -3.39
CA SER A 32 -5.57 14.90 -2.17
C SER A 32 -6.25 16.26 -1.91
N GLU A 33 -5.98 16.85 -0.74
CA GLU A 33 -6.47 18.19 -0.38
C GLU A 33 -6.02 19.27 -1.38
N ASP A 34 -4.85 19.09 -2.00
CA ASP A 34 -4.30 19.97 -3.04
C ASP A 34 -4.87 19.69 -4.44
N GLY A 35 -5.83 18.77 -4.56
CA GLY A 35 -6.50 18.41 -5.80
C GLY A 35 -5.72 17.49 -6.74
N GLN A 36 -4.58 16.97 -6.30
CA GLN A 36 -3.77 16.01 -7.07
C GLN A 36 -4.39 14.61 -7.03
N PRO A 37 -4.24 13.78 -8.08
CA PRO A 37 -4.70 12.40 -8.06
C PRO A 37 -4.09 11.61 -6.90
N ALA A 38 -4.85 10.66 -6.36
CA ALA A 38 -4.33 9.73 -5.36
C ALA A 38 -3.27 8.82 -6.00
N THR A 39 -2.12 8.68 -5.33
CA THR A 39 -1.01 7.85 -5.79
C THR A 39 -0.68 6.75 -4.79
N ILE A 40 0.23 5.84 -5.16
CA ILE A 40 0.75 4.81 -4.24
C ILE A 40 1.33 5.45 -2.97
N ALA A 41 2.05 6.57 -3.04
CA ALA A 41 2.53 7.29 -1.86
C ALA A 41 1.39 7.66 -0.88
N HIS A 42 0.27 8.17 -1.42
CA HIS A 42 -0.90 8.51 -0.62
C HIS A 42 -1.56 7.26 0.00
N LEU A 43 -1.57 6.14 -0.74
CA LEU A 43 -2.06 4.86 -0.21
C LEU A 43 -1.20 4.36 0.94
N ILE A 44 0.13 4.41 0.83
CA ILE A 44 1.04 3.97 1.89
C ILE A 44 0.80 4.77 3.18
N ASP A 45 0.68 6.09 3.06
CA ASP A 45 0.35 6.97 4.18
C ASP A 45 -1.02 6.63 4.78
N HIS A 46 -2.03 6.41 3.93
CA HIS A 46 -3.37 6.02 4.36
C HIS A 46 -3.36 4.67 5.11
N LEU A 47 -2.65 3.67 4.59
CA LEU A 47 -2.51 2.35 5.20
C LEU A 47 -1.88 2.45 6.59
N CYS A 48 -0.80 3.22 6.73
CA CYS A 48 -0.12 3.42 8.00
C CYS A 48 -1.00 4.13 9.03
N LYS A 49 -1.81 5.10 8.60
CA LYS A 49 -2.63 5.93 9.51
C LYS A 49 -3.95 5.27 9.90
N ASN A 50 -4.59 4.53 8.99
CA ASN A 50 -5.99 4.11 9.16
C ASN A 50 -6.16 2.58 9.23
N VAL A 51 -5.32 1.82 8.51
CA VAL A 51 -5.52 0.37 8.32
C VAL A 51 -4.61 -0.43 9.25
N MET A 52 -3.34 -0.04 9.37
CA MET A 52 -2.36 -0.68 10.26
C MET A 52 -2.84 -0.65 11.72
N LYS A 53 -2.79 -1.80 12.39
CA LYS A 53 -3.17 -1.94 13.81
C LYS A 53 -1.99 -2.26 14.73
N ASP A 54 -0.83 -2.55 14.16
CA ASP A 54 0.40 -2.78 14.90
C ASP A 54 1.19 -1.47 15.06
N SER A 55 1.90 -1.32 16.17
CA SER A 55 2.75 -0.15 16.44
C SER A 55 4.07 -0.16 15.67
N ARG A 56 4.49 -1.31 15.13
CA ARG A 56 5.78 -1.52 14.45
C ARG A 56 5.76 -1.03 13.00
N LYS A 57 5.41 0.25 12.79
CA LYS A 57 5.35 0.89 11.46
C LYS A 57 6.67 0.75 10.68
N GLU A 58 7.80 0.73 11.40
CA GLU A 58 9.15 0.57 10.85
C GLU A 58 9.38 -0.75 10.09
N LEU A 59 8.51 -1.75 10.29
CA LEU A 59 8.56 -2.99 9.53
C LEU A 59 7.98 -2.85 8.12
N PHE A 60 7.15 -1.83 7.88
CA PHE A 60 6.50 -1.54 6.61
C PHE A 60 7.08 -0.30 5.91
N VAL A 61 7.37 0.77 6.66
CA VAL A 61 7.89 2.06 6.14
C VAL A 61 9.15 2.46 6.91
N LEU A 62 10.19 2.88 6.21
CA LEU A 62 11.44 3.41 6.76
C LEU A 62 11.77 4.74 6.07
N ASP A 63 12.09 5.77 6.85
CA ASP A 63 12.40 7.13 6.34
C ASP A 63 11.32 7.67 5.39
N ASP A 64 10.05 7.45 5.73
CA ASP A 64 8.85 7.80 4.94
C ASP A 64 8.69 7.08 3.59
N HIS A 65 9.55 6.11 3.27
CA HIS A 65 9.48 5.26 2.09
C HIS A 65 9.14 3.81 2.45
N ILE A 66 8.69 3.02 1.46
CA ILE A 66 8.54 1.58 1.65
C ILE A 66 9.87 0.97 2.09
N ARG A 67 9.83 0.15 3.14
CA ARG A 67 11.03 -0.49 3.69
C ARG A 67 11.69 -1.36 2.61
N PRO A 68 13.02 -1.23 2.41
CA PRO A 68 13.76 -2.11 1.51
C PRO A 68 13.51 -3.60 1.83
N GLY A 69 13.31 -4.41 0.79
CA GLY A 69 12.93 -5.82 0.93
C GLY A 69 11.42 -6.06 1.03
N ILE A 70 10.61 -5.04 0.75
CA ILE A 70 9.19 -5.20 0.39
C ILE A 70 9.07 -4.98 -1.12
N LEU A 71 8.48 -5.95 -1.82
CA LEU A 71 8.10 -5.83 -3.22
C LEU A 71 6.66 -5.34 -3.31
N VAL A 72 6.38 -4.47 -4.27
CA VAL A 72 5.05 -3.95 -4.53
C VAL A 72 4.64 -4.35 -5.95
N LEU A 73 3.48 -4.98 -6.09
CA LEU A 73 2.88 -5.28 -7.39
C LEU A 73 1.58 -4.49 -7.57
N ILE A 74 1.38 -3.95 -8.76
CA ILE A 74 0.16 -3.26 -9.18
C ILE A 74 -0.48 -4.13 -10.24
N ASN A 75 -1.65 -4.73 -9.94
CA ASN A 75 -2.36 -5.66 -10.83
C ASN A 75 -1.44 -6.78 -11.37
N ASP A 76 -0.67 -7.40 -10.47
CA ASP A 76 0.33 -8.45 -10.76
C ASP A 76 1.53 -7.99 -11.62
N ALA A 77 1.66 -6.69 -11.90
CA ALA A 77 2.83 -6.10 -12.56
C ALA A 77 3.79 -5.46 -11.56
N ASP A 78 5.08 -5.48 -11.87
CA ASP A 78 6.12 -4.85 -11.04
C ASP A 78 5.95 -3.32 -11.04
N TRP A 79 5.81 -2.72 -9.86
CA TRP A 79 5.57 -1.28 -9.71
C TRP A 79 6.71 -0.41 -10.26
N GLU A 80 7.94 -0.94 -10.36
CA GLU A 80 9.09 -0.22 -10.91
C GLU A 80 8.85 0.18 -12.37
N LEU A 81 8.01 -0.59 -13.09
CA LEU A 81 7.62 -0.32 -14.47
C LEU A 81 6.40 0.61 -14.58
N GLU A 82 5.64 0.77 -13.50
CA GLU A 82 4.38 1.52 -13.45
C GLU A 82 4.55 2.92 -12.84
N GLY A 83 5.76 3.29 -12.41
CA GLY A 83 6.06 4.60 -11.83
C GLY A 83 6.09 4.64 -10.29
N GLU A 84 6.17 3.48 -9.65
CA GLU A 84 6.42 3.32 -8.21
C GLU A 84 5.44 4.16 -7.34
N GLU A 85 5.96 4.99 -6.44
CA GLU A 85 5.21 5.86 -5.54
C GLU A 85 4.32 6.89 -6.27
N ALA A 86 4.66 7.22 -7.52
CA ALA A 86 3.98 8.22 -8.33
C ALA A 86 2.83 7.63 -9.19
N TYR A 87 2.66 6.31 -9.23
CA TYR A 87 1.55 5.69 -9.96
C TYR A 87 0.21 6.22 -9.45
N GLU A 88 -0.63 6.72 -10.36
CA GLU A 88 -1.98 7.21 -10.07
C GLU A 88 -2.95 6.04 -9.92
N LEU A 89 -3.53 5.91 -8.73
CA LEU A 89 -4.43 4.82 -8.36
C LEU A 89 -5.75 4.89 -9.11
N LYS A 90 -6.21 3.73 -9.59
CA LYS A 90 -7.48 3.59 -10.30
C LYS A 90 -8.44 2.71 -9.51
N ALA A 91 -9.72 2.98 -9.69
CA ALA A 91 -10.75 2.18 -9.06
C ALA A 91 -10.68 0.73 -9.58
N GLY A 92 -10.67 -0.22 -8.65
CA GLY A 92 -10.53 -1.64 -8.95
C GLY A 92 -9.10 -2.16 -9.01
N ASP A 93 -8.09 -1.31 -8.81
CA ASP A 93 -6.69 -1.76 -8.73
C ASP A 93 -6.50 -2.76 -7.58
N ASN A 94 -5.61 -3.73 -7.81
CA ASN A 94 -5.08 -4.62 -6.79
C ASN A 94 -3.61 -4.28 -6.50
N ILE A 95 -3.32 -3.89 -5.26
CA ILE A 95 -1.97 -3.53 -4.81
C ILE A 95 -1.49 -4.59 -3.82
N LEU A 96 -0.46 -5.35 -4.18
CA LEU A 96 0.10 -6.40 -3.33
C LEU A 96 1.46 -5.97 -2.76
N PHE A 97 1.59 -5.99 -1.44
CA PHE A 97 2.86 -5.81 -0.72
C PHE A 97 3.38 -7.16 -0.22
N VAL A 98 4.60 -7.53 -0.59
CA VAL A 98 5.23 -8.79 -0.19
C VAL A 98 6.57 -8.53 0.47
N SER A 99 6.72 -8.89 1.75
CA SER A 99 8.05 -8.88 2.36
C SER A 99 8.87 -10.09 1.91
N THR A 100 10.07 -9.84 1.39
CA THR A 100 11.05 -10.88 1.00
C THR A 100 12.06 -11.17 2.11
N LEU A 101 12.07 -10.37 3.18
CA LEU A 101 13.04 -10.47 4.29
C LEU A 101 12.61 -11.42 5.42
N HIS A 102 11.32 -11.69 5.59
CA HIS A 102 10.81 -12.45 6.76
C HIS A 102 10.57 -13.94 6.47
N GLY A 103 11.16 -14.48 5.41
CA GLY A 103 11.12 -15.92 5.10
C GLY A 103 12.22 -16.69 5.84
N GLY A 104 12.04 -16.91 7.13
CA GLY A 104 12.86 -17.79 7.97
C GLY A 104 12.01 -18.83 8.68
#